data_AF-A0AAW7U9Y9-F1
#
_entry.id   AF-A0AAW7U9Y9-F1
#
_cell.length_a   1.000
_cell.length_b   1.000
_cell.length_c   1.000
_cell.angle_alpha   90.00
_cell.angle_beta   90.00
_cell.angle_gamma   90.00
#
_symmetry.space_group_name_H-M   'P 1'
#
loop_
_entity.id
_entity.type
_entity.pdbx_description
1 polymer ?
#
loop_
_entity_poly.entity_id
_entity_poly.type
_entity_poly.pdbx_seq_one_letter_code
_entity_poly.pdbx_strand_id
1 'polypeptide(L)'
;MKAAFSALLCILCLAAAGSVAAESRPRSPLLKQPKSELDFPLQDNRCKQRICTMQYEPVCATIEVDGRTYRQTFSNSCMVCSSRGIITKIRKGACGNHHTVM
;
A
#
# COMPACT_ATOMS: atom_id res chain seq x y z
N MET A 1 7.06 -73.19 17.95
CA MET A 1 5.91 -73.23 18.87
C MET A 1 5.84 -71.88 19.59
N LYS A 2 4.70 -71.15 19.45
CA LYS A 2 4.00 -70.24 20.41
C LYS A 2 4.89 -69.34 21.30
N ALA A 3 4.69 -68.03 21.48
CA ALA A 3 3.48 -67.21 21.57
C ALA A 3 3.97 -65.73 21.59
N ALA A 4 3.35 -64.77 20.90
CA ALA A 4 2.12 -64.05 21.25
C ALA A 4 2.37 -62.68 21.90
N PHE A 5 1.98 -61.64 21.15
CA PHE A 5 1.18 -60.50 21.58
C PHE A 5 1.51 -59.85 22.94
N SER A 6 2.19 -58.71 22.89
CA SER A 6 1.96 -57.64 23.87
C SER A 6 1.99 -56.28 23.16
N ALA A 7 1.12 -56.17 22.16
CA ALA A 7 0.63 -54.89 21.68
C ALA A 7 -0.52 -54.49 22.61
N LEU A 8 -0.28 -53.71 23.67
CA LEU A 8 -1.40 -53.04 24.36
C LEU A 8 -1.10 -51.91 25.36
N LEU A 9 0.14 -51.49 25.64
CA LEU A 9 0.36 -50.59 26.80
C LEU A 9 1.28 -49.39 26.62
N CYS A 10 1.42 -48.86 25.40
CA CYS A 10 2.09 -47.56 25.22
C CYS A 10 1.30 -46.60 24.30
N ILE A 11 -0.03 -46.69 24.32
CA ILE A 11 -0.93 -45.71 23.69
C ILE A 11 -1.50 -44.80 24.79
N LEU A 12 -0.65 -44.38 25.72
CA LEU A 12 -0.99 -43.40 26.73
C LEU A 12 -0.10 -42.18 26.55
N CYS A 13 -0.79 -41.03 26.46
CA CYS A 13 -0.28 -39.68 26.61
C CYS A 13 0.38 -39.09 25.38
N LEU A 14 -0.38 -38.34 24.60
CA LEU A 14 -0.09 -36.94 24.22
C LEU A 14 -1.36 -36.42 23.53
N ALA A 15 -2.19 -35.67 24.26
CA ALA A 15 -2.37 -34.21 24.07
C ALA A 15 -3.06 -33.89 22.73
N ALA A 16 -4.17 -33.17 22.66
CA ALA A 16 -4.60 -32.06 23.48
C ALA A 16 -6.12 -31.84 23.34
N ALA A 17 -6.67 -31.22 24.37
CA ALA A 17 -8.04 -30.73 24.43
C ALA A 17 -8.34 -29.65 23.39
N GLY A 18 -9.61 -29.58 22.99
CA GLY A 18 -10.27 -28.33 22.63
C GLY A 18 -10.46 -28.07 21.14
N SER A 19 -11.53 -28.60 20.56
CA SER A 19 -12.13 -28.02 19.34
C SER A 19 -13.16 -26.98 19.79
N VAL A 20 -12.72 -25.76 20.09
CA VAL A 20 -13.64 -24.62 20.20
C VAL A 20 -14.15 -24.29 18.80
N ALA A 21 -15.46 -24.48 18.59
CA ALA A 21 -16.16 -24.00 17.42
C ALA A 21 -16.16 -22.46 17.45
N ALA A 22 -15.14 -21.86 16.85
CA ALA A 22 -15.14 -20.44 16.56
C ALA A 22 -16.03 -20.23 15.32
N GLU A 23 -17.31 -19.98 15.58
CA GLU A 23 -18.29 -19.40 14.67
C GLU A 23 -17.61 -18.31 13.83
N SER A 24 -17.26 -18.66 12.59
CA SER A 24 -16.71 -17.72 11.63
C SER A 24 -17.84 -16.83 11.15
N ARG A 25 -18.21 -15.83 11.98
CA ARG A 25 -18.99 -14.70 11.49
C ARG A 25 -18.23 -14.16 10.28
N PRO A 26 -18.82 -14.11 9.07
CA PRO A 26 -18.22 -13.33 8.02
C PRO A 26 -18.23 -11.89 8.56
N ARG A 27 -17.06 -11.43 9.02
CA ARG A 27 -16.79 -10.00 9.00
C ARG A 27 -16.86 -9.67 7.53
N SER A 28 -18.03 -9.17 7.13
CA SER A 28 -18.13 -8.30 5.96
C SER A 28 -16.89 -7.42 6.05
N PRO A 29 -15.99 -7.46 5.06
CA PRO A 29 -15.00 -6.41 4.97
C PRO A 29 -15.86 -5.16 4.84
N LEU A 30 -15.98 -4.37 5.91
CA LEU A 30 -16.17 -2.95 5.74
C LEU A 30 -15.16 -2.61 4.66
N LEU A 31 -15.65 -2.25 3.47
CA LEU A 31 -14.82 -1.65 2.44
C LEU A 31 -14.07 -0.56 3.18
N LYS A 32 -12.82 -0.85 3.54
CA LYS A 32 -11.81 0.17 3.78
C LYS A 32 -11.79 0.86 2.44
N GLN A 33 -12.60 1.90 2.31
CA GLN A 33 -12.41 2.85 1.24
C GLN A 33 -10.93 3.22 1.36
N PRO A 34 -10.10 2.94 0.34
CA PRO A 34 -8.72 3.38 0.40
C PRO A 34 -8.78 4.90 0.45
N LYS A 35 -8.55 5.47 1.63
CA LYS A 35 -8.51 6.90 1.91
C LYS A 35 -7.29 7.57 1.23
N SER A 36 -6.83 7.12 0.07
CA SER A 36 -5.52 7.57 -0.42
C SER A 36 -5.18 7.31 -1.89
N GLU A 37 -5.96 6.55 -2.68
CA GLU A 37 -5.60 6.31 -4.10
C GLU A 37 -5.54 7.61 -4.94
N LEU A 38 -6.26 8.66 -4.53
CA LEU A 38 -6.30 9.96 -5.21
C LEU A 38 -5.20 10.95 -4.77
N ASP A 39 -4.53 10.67 -3.65
CA ASP A 39 -3.47 11.50 -3.07
C ASP A 39 -2.05 11.00 -3.40
N PHE A 40 -1.94 9.82 -4.01
CA PHE A 40 -0.65 9.32 -4.49
C PHE A 40 -0.31 9.88 -5.88
N PRO A 41 0.99 10.07 -6.18
CA PRO A 41 1.41 10.28 -7.55
C PRO A 41 0.87 9.15 -8.45
N LEU A 42 0.35 9.51 -9.62
CA LEU A 42 -0.03 8.53 -10.64
C LEU A 42 1.12 8.39 -11.64
N GLN A 43 1.68 7.20 -11.75
CA GLN A 43 2.72 6.83 -12.70
C GLN A 43 2.17 5.88 -13.78
N ASP A 44 1.11 6.29 -14.49
CA ASP A 44 0.52 5.49 -15.57
C ASP A 44 -0.31 6.35 -16.56
N ASN A 45 -0.97 5.67 -17.51
CA ASN A 45 -1.80 6.32 -18.54
C ASN A 45 -3.11 6.96 -17.99
N ARG A 46 -3.49 6.69 -16.74
CA ARG A 46 -4.71 7.21 -16.10
C ARG A 46 -4.58 8.66 -15.66
N CYS A 47 -3.39 9.25 -15.77
CA CYS A 47 -3.18 10.68 -15.59
C CYS A 47 -4.21 11.56 -16.29
N LYS A 48 -4.62 11.19 -17.52
CA LYS A 48 -5.60 11.95 -18.32
C LYS A 48 -7.03 11.85 -17.77
N GLN A 49 -7.32 10.83 -16.97
CA GLN A 49 -8.63 10.58 -16.39
C GLN A 49 -8.76 11.17 -14.98
N ARG A 50 -7.66 11.67 -14.40
CA ARG A 50 -7.71 12.25 -13.06
C ARG A 50 -8.38 13.63 -13.11
N ILE A 51 -9.39 13.79 -12.26
CA ILE A 51 -10.10 15.05 -12.05
C ILE A 51 -9.60 15.64 -10.73
N CYS A 52 -9.16 16.89 -10.77
CA CYS A 52 -8.65 17.62 -9.62
C CYS A 52 -9.36 18.94 -9.44
N THR A 53 -9.33 19.44 -8.22
CA THR A 53 -9.76 20.81 -7.93
C THR A 53 -8.81 21.81 -8.59
N MET A 54 -9.33 23.02 -8.82
CA MET A 54 -8.55 24.15 -9.35
C MET A 54 -7.78 24.91 -8.26
N GLN A 55 -7.74 24.38 -7.03
CA GLN A 55 -7.06 24.99 -5.91
C GLN A 55 -5.55 25.03 -6.15
N TYR A 56 -4.92 26.18 -5.88
CA TYR A 56 -3.49 26.36 -6.05
C TYR A 56 -2.75 26.18 -4.70
N GLU A 57 -2.17 25.00 -4.53
CA GLU A 57 -1.33 24.59 -3.39
C GLU A 57 -0.09 23.87 -3.93
N PRO A 58 0.88 24.61 -4.50
CA PRO A 58 1.86 24.03 -5.39
C PRO A 58 2.74 23.00 -4.70
N VAL A 59 3.18 22.01 -5.47
CA VAL A 59 4.12 20.99 -5.04
C VAL A 59 5.22 20.79 -6.06
N CYS A 60 6.40 20.42 -5.60
CA CYS A 60 7.56 20.12 -6.42
C CYS A 60 7.80 18.61 -6.40
N ALA A 61 7.59 17.95 -7.54
CA ALA A 61 7.89 16.53 -7.71
C ALA A 61 9.28 16.35 -8.30
N THR A 62 9.98 15.30 -7.87
CA THR A 62 11.21 14.79 -8.47
C THR A 62 10.85 13.54 -9.27
N ILE A 63 11.22 13.52 -10.54
CA ILE A 63 10.83 12.50 -11.51
C ILE A 63 12.09 11.93 -12.15
N GLU A 64 12.24 10.62 -12.11
CA GLU A 64 13.31 9.91 -12.80
C GLU A 64 12.81 9.37 -14.14
N VAL A 65 13.51 9.73 -15.22
CA VAL A 65 13.24 9.29 -16.59
C VAL A 65 14.57 8.88 -17.20
N ASP A 66 14.72 7.62 -17.60
CA ASP A 66 15.91 7.10 -18.30
C ASP A 66 17.24 7.43 -17.59
N GLY A 67 17.27 7.27 -16.26
CA GLY A 67 18.46 7.53 -15.43
C GLY A 67 18.77 9.00 -15.19
N ARG A 68 17.90 9.92 -15.63
CA ARG A 68 18.02 11.37 -15.38
C ARG A 68 16.95 11.85 -14.42
N THR A 69 17.33 12.77 -13.55
CA THR A 69 16.44 13.37 -12.55
C THR A 69 15.92 14.72 -13.02
N TYR A 70 14.61 14.87 -13.00
CA TYR A 70 13.89 16.09 -13.34
C TYR A 70 13.09 16.60 -12.13
N ARG A 71 12.88 17.91 -12.07
CA ARG A 71 12.01 18.54 -11.06
C ARG A 71 10.91 19.33 -11.77
N GLN A 72 9.66 19.11 -11.35
CA GLN A 72 8.50 19.77 -11.94
C GLN A 72 7.56 20.27 -10.86
N THR A 73 7.09 21.51 -11.04
CA THR A 73 6.03 22.10 -10.21
C THR A 73 4.67 21.65 -10.74
N PHE A 74 3.80 21.22 -9.84
CA PHE A 74 2.39 20.97 -10.10
C PHE A 74 1.55 21.93 -9.25
N SER A 75 0.37 22.31 -9.75
CA SER A 75 -0.50 23.29 -9.09
C SER A 75 -1.01 22.81 -7.73
N ASN A 76 -1.17 21.49 -7.55
CA ASN A 76 -1.47 20.85 -6.28
C ASN A 76 -1.04 19.37 -6.29
N SER A 77 -1.12 18.69 -5.14
CA SER A 77 -0.78 17.27 -5.00
C SER A 77 -1.61 16.36 -5.90
N CYS A 78 -2.90 16.65 -6.06
CA CYS A 78 -3.77 15.96 -7.00
C CYS A 78 -3.33 16.16 -8.45
N MET A 79 -2.50 17.13 -8.84
CA MET A 79 -2.06 17.23 -10.24
C MET A 79 -0.78 16.43 -10.52
N VAL A 80 -0.10 15.90 -9.50
CA VAL A 80 1.18 15.20 -9.66
C VAL A 80 1.05 13.87 -10.40
N CYS A 81 1.47 13.87 -11.66
CA CYS A 81 1.39 12.72 -12.55
C CYS A 81 2.66 12.64 -13.39
N SER A 82 3.06 11.43 -13.77
CA SER A 82 4.12 11.20 -14.76
C SER A 82 3.76 10.01 -15.66
N SER A 83 3.72 10.22 -16.98
CA SER A 83 3.45 9.16 -17.95
C SER A 83 4.69 8.41 -18.44
N ARG A 84 5.89 8.95 -18.19
CA ARG A 84 7.17 8.41 -18.72
C ARG A 84 8.23 8.17 -17.65
N GLY A 85 7.95 8.46 -16.39
CA GLY A 85 8.95 8.47 -15.34
C GLY A 85 8.41 8.17 -13.97
N ILE A 86 9.32 7.82 -13.06
CA ILE A 86 9.01 7.44 -11.68
C ILE A 86 9.08 8.69 -10.81
N ILE A 87 7.99 9.07 -10.17
CA ILE A 87 8.01 10.12 -9.14
C ILE A 87 8.64 9.55 -7.87
N THR A 88 9.80 10.09 -7.49
CA THR A 88 10.60 9.60 -6.35
C THR A 88 10.45 10.47 -5.11
N LYS A 89 10.05 11.74 -5.27
CA LYS A 89 9.87 12.68 -4.15
C LYS A 89 8.84 13.72 -4.49
N ILE A 90 8.00 14.09 -3.53
CA ILE A 90 7.10 15.25 -3.61
C ILE A 90 7.35 16.14 -2.40
N ARG A 91 7.46 17.45 -2.61
CA ARG A 91 7.57 18.46 -1.55
C ARG A 91 6.50 19.52 -1.71
N LYS A 92 6.02 20.08 -0.60
CA LYS A 92 5.20 21.29 -0.62
C LYS A 92 5.99 22.47 -1.19
N GLY A 93 5.30 23.35 -1.90
CA GLY A 93 5.85 24.51 -2.60
C GLY A 93 6.29 24.21 -4.03
N ALA A 94 6.36 25.25 -4.86
CA ALA A 94 6.90 25.16 -6.21
C ALA A 94 8.40 24.81 -6.21
N CYS A 95 8.88 24.18 -7.28
CA CYS A 95 10.32 23.96 -7.45
C CYS A 95 11.08 25.30 -7.50
N GLY A 96 12.30 25.32 -6.97
CA GLY A 96 13.10 26.54 -6.82
C GLY A 96 12.73 27.39 -5.59
N ASN A 97 11.50 27.28 -5.09
CA ASN A 97 11.11 27.93 -3.84
C ASN A 97 11.39 27.00 -2.66
N HIS A 98 12.48 27.25 -1.94
CA HIS A 98 12.78 26.58 -0.69
C HIS A 98 11.93 27.18 0.43
N HIS A 99 10.63 26.86 0.44
CA HIS A 99 9.81 27.12 1.62
C HIS A 99 10.22 26.11 2.69
N THR A 100 11.27 26.43 3.43
CA THR A 100 11.54 25.83 4.73
C THR A 100 10.34 26.21 5.60
N VAL A 101 9.50 25.24 5.91
CA VAL A 101 8.47 25.43 6.93
C VAL A 101 9.25 25.62 8.23
N MET A 102 9.35 26.88 8.67
CA MET A 102 9.76 27.23 10.04
C MET A 102 8.62 26.89 11.00
#